data_AF-A0A819RTF8-F1
#
_entry.id   AF-A0A819RTF8-F1
#
_cell.length_a   1.000
_cell.length_b   1.000
_cell.length_c   1.000
_cell.angle_alpha   90.00
_cell.angle_beta   90.00
_cell.angle_gamma   90.00
#
_symmetry.space_group_name_H-M   'P 1'
#
loop_
_entity.id
_entity.type
_entity.pdbx_description
1 polymer ?
#
loop_
_entity_poly.entity_id
_entity_poly.type
_entity_poly.pdbx_seq_one_letter_code
_entity_poly.pdbx_strand_id
1 'polypeptide(L)'
;MIDTGSTISAINATYLKKLNIKQDTYSTTIPCKTAKNSELHISGIIVLPITINDIQMKVHTFIIEDLCTDLLLGGDFCDLYQVNIDYSKKCLSFKSQNHRTAVKFDKYVNEQQVFNVKTMNEITIPPLSAKIIQAITIAPSMSAIFTPSSNSLNKKYIIAPHAILMIDNNKTAFLTLPNTTSVMQTIAKGTNAGTASRGKKVADSSRFCQN
;
A
#
# COMPACT_ATOMS: atom_id res chain seq x y z
N MET A 1 -1.72 -10.68 7.40
CA MET A 1 -0.81 -11.34 6.46
C MET A 1 -0.76 -12.82 6.78
N ILE A 2 -0.82 -13.72 5.78
CA ILE A 2 -0.49 -15.15 5.98
C ILE A 2 0.99 -15.31 5.65
N ASP A 3 1.77 -15.92 6.53
CA ASP A 3 3.20 -16.11 6.36
C ASP A 3 3.62 -17.53 6.76
N THR A 4 3.81 -18.40 5.76
CA THR A 4 4.25 -19.79 5.98
C THR A 4 5.72 -19.90 6.40
N GLY A 5 6.50 -18.81 6.31
CA GLY A 5 7.89 -18.76 6.77
C GLY A 5 8.02 -18.45 8.27
N SER A 6 6.95 -17.97 8.91
CA SER A 6 6.91 -17.77 10.35
C SER A 6 6.35 -19.01 11.05
N THR A 7 6.94 -19.43 12.16
CA THR A 7 6.38 -20.52 12.98
C THR A 7 5.17 -20.06 13.80
N ILE A 8 5.15 -18.79 14.21
CA ILE A 8 4.15 -18.24 15.12
C ILE A 8 3.25 -17.20 14.45
N SER A 9 2.04 -17.07 14.97
CA SER A 9 1.15 -15.96 14.69
C SER A 9 1.40 -14.82 15.67
N ALA A 10 1.37 -13.58 15.16
CA ALA A 10 1.69 -12.39 15.93
C ALA A 10 0.82 -11.19 15.56
N ILE A 11 0.54 -10.33 16.53
CA ILE A 11 -0.21 -9.09 16.38
C ILE A 11 0.63 -7.90 16.86
N ASN A 12 0.56 -6.79 16.13
CA ASN A 12 1.23 -5.56 16.53
C ASN A 12 0.54 -4.97 17.78
N ALA A 13 1.29 -4.64 18.82
CA ALA A 13 0.76 -4.11 20.08
C ALA A 13 -0.04 -2.81 19.90
N THR A 14 0.40 -1.93 19.00
CA THR A 14 -0.31 -0.68 18.67
C THR A 14 -1.62 -0.96 17.94
N TYR A 15 -1.62 -1.94 17.02
CA TYR A 15 -2.84 -2.34 16.32
C TYR A 15 -3.84 -2.99 17.27
N LEU A 16 -3.39 -3.87 18.16
CA LEU A 16 -4.24 -4.50 19.18
C LEU A 16 -4.97 -3.45 20.04
N LYS A 17 -4.27 -2.41 20.48
CA LYS A 17 -4.90 -1.29 21.23
C LYS A 17 -6.00 -0.59 20.43
N LYS A 18 -5.83 -0.45 19.10
CA LYS A 18 -6.85 0.17 18.22
C LYS A 18 -8.09 -0.70 18.05
N LEU A 19 -7.96 -2.02 18.13
CA LEU A 19 -9.11 -2.95 18.04
C LEU A 19 -10.06 -2.81 19.24
N ASN A 20 -9.58 -2.26 20.37
CA ASN A 20 -10.37 -2.05 21.59
C ASN A 20 -11.14 -3.31 22.05
N ILE A 21 -10.52 -4.48 21.88
CA ILE A 21 -11.09 -5.75 22.30
C ILE A 21 -10.83 -5.98 23.78
N LYS A 22 -11.87 -6.38 24.52
CA LYS A 22 -11.75 -6.79 25.92
C LYS A 22 -11.40 -8.26 25.97
N GLN A 23 -10.11 -8.56 25.99
CA GLN A 23 -9.58 -9.92 26.10
C GLN A 23 -8.39 -9.95 27.03
N ASP A 24 -8.27 -11.07 27.73
CA ASP A 24 -7.17 -11.31 28.63
C ASP A 24 -5.88 -11.51 27.83
N THR A 25 -4.85 -10.80 28.26
CA THR A 25 -3.48 -10.99 27.78
C THR A 25 -2.72 -11.79 28.83
N TYR A 26 -1.93 -12.75 28.39
CA TYR A 26 -1.13 -13.60 29.26
C TYR A 26 0.34 -13.26 29.10
N SER A 27 1.09 -13.22 30.20
CA SER A 27 2.54 -13.10 30.14
C SER A 27 3.16 -14.35 29.51
N THR A 28 4.27 -14.18 28.80
CA THR A 28 5.04 -15.29 28.23
C THR A 28 6.53 -15.02 28.37
N THR A 29 7.30 -16.09 28.52
CA THR A 29 8.77 -16.08 28.54
C THR A 29 9.35 -16.79 27.32
N ILE A 30 8.51 -17.19 26.37
CA ILE A 30 8.94 -17.92 25.17
C ILE A 30 9.76 -16.96 24.31
N PRO A 31 11.07 -17.21 24.11
CA PRO A 31 11.87 -16.36 23.26
C PRO A 31 11.47 -16.58 21.80
N CYS A 32 11.23 -15.50 21.05
CA CYS A 32 11.00 -15.56 19.61
C CYS A 32 12.08 -14.78 18.88
N LYS A 33 12.48 -15.28 17.71
CA LYS A 33 13.52 -14.67 16.90
C LYS A 33 13.02 -14.42 15.48
N THR A 34 13.58 -13.39 14.86
CA THR A 34 13.40 -13.13 13.44
C THR A 34 14.22 -14.10 12.59
N ALA A 35 13.96 -14.11 11.28
CA ALA A 35 14.80 -14.83 10.31
C ALA A 35 16.28 -14.39 10.33
N LYS A 36 16.60 -13.19 10.84
CA LYS A 36 17.97 -12.70 11.03
C LYS A 36 18.55 -13.07 12.39
N ASN A 37 17.89 -13.95 13.14
CA ASN A 37 18.27 -14.37 14.50
C ASN A 37 18.27 -13.22 15.53
N SER A 38 17.62 -12.09 15.23
CA SER A 38 17.40 -11.01 16.20
C SER A 38 16.21 -11.34 17.09
N GLU A 39 16.29 -10.97 18.36
CA GLU A 39 15.21 -11.21 19.32
C GLU A 39 14.01 -10.29 19.05
N LEU A 40 12.81 -10.82 19.24
CA LEU A 40 11.56 -10.08 19.16
C LEU A 40 11.12 -9.64 20.56
N HIS A 41 10.76 -8.37 20.72
CA HIS A 41 10.15 -7.89 21.95
C HIS A 41 8.70 -8.36 22.03
N ILE A 42 8.44 -9.33 22.89
CA ILE A 42 7.10 -9.88 23.14
C ILE A 42 6.56 -9.32 24.45
N SER A 43 5.40 -8.67 24.38
CA SER A 43 4.72 -8.11 25.57
C SER A 43 3.67 -9.06 26.16
N GLY A 44 3.30 -10.13 25.45
CA GLY A 44 2.38 -11.14 25.94
C GLY A 44 1.81 -12.03 24.84
N ILE A 45 0.78 -12.80 25.19
CA ILE A 45 0.00 -13.65 24.27
C ILE A 45 -1.48 -13.31 24.46
N ILE A 46 -2.24 -13.36 23.37
CA ILE A 46 -3.70 -13.19 23.36
C ILE A 46 -4.36 -14.22 22.43
N VAL A 47 -5.56 -14.68 22.77
CA VAL A 47 -6.38 -15.56 21.93
C VAL A 47 -7.34 -14.72 21.10
N LEU A 48 -6.92 -14.34 19.90
CA LEU A 48 -7.66 -13.44 19.03
C LEU A 48 -8.82 -14.17 18.32
N PRO A 49 -10.08 -13.69 18.44
CA PRO A 49 -11.17 -14.13 17.59
C PRO A 49 -11.02 -13.49 16.22
N ILE A 50 -10.91 -14.32 15.19
CA ILE A 50 -10.80 -13.89 13.80
C ILE A 50 -11.99 -14.45 13.04
N THR A 51 -12.67 -13.59 12.28
CA THR A 51 -13.70 -14.02 11.36
C THR A 51 -13.19 -13.84 9.93
N ILE A 52 -13.15 -14.92 9.16
CA ILE A 52 -12.86 -14.88 7.72
C ILE A 52 -14.08 -15.46 7.00
N ASN A 53 -14.73 -14.61 6.20
CA ASN A 53 -16.07 -14.87 5.66
C ASN A 53 -17.07 -15.19 6.79
N ASP A 54 -17.61 -16.40 6.79
CA ASP A 54 -18.58 -16.95 7.73
C ASP A 54 -17.94 -17.84 8.81
N ILE A 55 -16.62 -18.05 8.76
CA ILE A 55 -15.91 -18.90 9.71
C ILE A 55 -15.30 -18.07 10.84
N GLN A 56 -15.71 -18.37 12.07
CA GLN A 56 -15.08 -17.86 13.28
C GLN A 56 -13.97 -18.79 13.74
N MET A 57 -12.83 -18.20 14.07
CA MET A 57 -11.60 -18.88 14.46
C MET A 57 -11.05 -18.24 15.73
N LYS A 58 -10.38 -19.04 16.55
CA LYS A 58 -9.59 -18.56 17.69
C LYS A 58 -8.13 -18.81 17.40
N VAL A 59 -7.31 -17.77 17.48
CA VAL A 59 -5.89 -17.86 17.13
C VAL A 59 -5.05 -17.40 18.31
N HIS A 60 -4.14 -18.26 18.77
CA HIS A 60 -3.13 -17.85 19.75
C HIS A 60 -2.13 -16.94 19.04
N THR A 61 -1.98 -15.72 19.51
CA THR A 61 -1.13 -14.71 18.88
C THR A 61 -0.20 -14.07 19.89
N PHE A 62 1.07 -13.93 19.52
CA PHE A 62 2.06 -13.20 20.30
C PHE A 62 1.90 -11.70 20.07
N ILE A 63 1.96 -10.92 21.14
CA ILE A 63 1.86 -9.46 21.08
C ILE A 63 3.28 -8.90 20.93
N ILE A 64 3.57 -8.27 19.79
CA ILE A 64 4.89 -7.77 19.44
C ILE A 64 4.83 -6.26 19.21
N GLU A 65 5.77 -5.50 19.78
CA GLU A 65 5.77 -4.04 19.67
C GLU A 65 6.10 -3.56 18.24
N ASP A 66 7.18 -4.10 17.67
CA ASP A 66 7.74 -3.66 16.39
C ASP A 66 7.41 -4.58 15.20
N LEU A 67 6.20 -5.14 15.18
CA LEU A 67 5.75 -5.94 14.05
C LEU A 67 5.44 -5.04 12.84
N CYS A 68 6.05 -5.33 11.68
CA CYS A 68 5.90 -4.54 10.45
C CYS A 68 4.53 -4.64 9.76
N THR A 69 3.64 -5.48 10.28
CA THR A 69 2.26 -5.68 9.84
C THR A 69 1.34 -5.64 11.05
N ASP A 70 0.07 -5.31 10.85
CA ASP A 70 -0.93 -5.28 11.91
C ASP A 70 -1.15 -6.67 12.54
N LEU A 71 -1.25 -7.70 11.68
CA LEU A 71 -1.43 -9.10 12.06
C LEU A 71 -0.67 -10.01 11.09
N LEU A 72 0.06 -10.96 11.65
CA LEU A 72 0.75 -12.06 10.97
C LEU A 72 0.16 -13.38 11.45
N LEU A 73 -0.28 -14.22 10.51
CA LEU A 73 -0.78 -15.56 10.76
C LEU A 73 0.26 -16.56 10.24
N GLY A 74 0.93 -17.24 11.16
CA GLY A 74 2.08 -18.09 10.91
C GLY A 74 1.72 -19.54 10.62
N GLY A 75 2.73 -20.40 10.70
CA GLY A 75 2.64 -21.85 10.56
C GLY A 75 1.68 -22.48 11.58
N ASP A 76 1.70 -22.03 12.83
CA ASP A 76 0.75 -22.45 13.87
C ASP A 76 -0.72 -22.29 13.45
N PHE A 77 -1.08 -21.17 12.85
CA PHE A 77 -2.40 -20.92 12.28
C PHE A 77 -2.64 -21.77 11.03
N CYS A 78 -1.64 -21.87 10.15
CA CYS A 78 -1.75 -22.63 8.91
C CYS A 78 -2.00 -24.10 9.16
N ASP A 79 -1.30 -24.69 10.13
CA ASP A 79 -1.44 -26.08 10.53
C ASP A 79 -2.79 -26.33 11.20
N LEU A 80 -3.17 -25.47 12.15
CA LEU A 80 -4.42 -25.59 12.89
C LEU A 80 -5.66 -25.55 11.98
N TYR A 81 -5.65 -24.66 10.99
CA TYR A 81 -6.78 -24.46 10.07
C TYR A 81 -6.57 -25.05 8.68
N GLN A 82 -5.59 -25.96 8.51
CA GLN A 82 -5.26 -26.64 7.25
C GLN A 82 -5.26 -25.69 6.05
N VAL A 83 -4.53 -24.58 6.19
CA VAL A 83 -4.45 -23.54 5.17
C VAL A 83 -3.86 -24.12 3.90
N ASN A 84 -4.56 -23.93 2.79
CA ASN A 84 -4.11 -24.32 1.46
C ASN A 84 -4.11 -23.11 0.54
N ILE A 85 -2.92 -22.76 0.05
CA ILE A 85 -2.69 -21.69 -0.91
C ILE A 85 -2.73 -22.30 -2.31
N ASP A 86 -3.83 -22.14 -3.02
CA ASP A 86 -4.02 -22.65 -4.38
C ASP A 86 -3.74 -21.53 -5.38
N TYR A 87 -2.50 -21.48 -5.87
CA TYR A 87 -2.08 -20.48 -6.86
C TYR A 87 -2.78 -20.63 -8.21
N SER A 88 -3.12 -21.86 -8.61
CA SER A 88 -3.84 -22.13 -9.86
C SER A 88 -5.24 -21.53 -9.82
N LYS A 89 -5.94 -21.67 -8.68
CA LYS A 89 -7.27 -21.07 -8.47
C LYS A 89 -7.23 -19.64 -7.91
N LYS A 90 -6.02 -19.13 -7.63
CA LYS A 90 -5.78 -17.82 -7.01
C LYS A 90 -6.62 -17.65 -5.76
N CYS A 91 -6.56 -18.61 -4.84
CA CYS A 91 -7.30 -18.52 -3.59
C CYS A 91 -6.53 -19.14 -2.42
N LEU A 92 -6.92 -18.71 -1.22
CA LEU A 92 -6.49 -19.28 0.03
C LEU A 92 -7.70 -19.94 0.67
N SER A 93 -7.62 -21.23 0.96
CA SER A 93 -8.70 -21.96 1.63
C SER A 93 -8.30 -22.37 3.03
N PHE A 94 -9.26 -22.34 3.95
CA PHE A 94 -9.10 -22.73 5.35
C PHE A 94 -10.16 -23.77 5.69
N LYS A 95 -9.85 -24.63 6.65
CA LYS A 95 -10.76 -25.62 7.20
C LYS A 95 -10.93 -25.37 8.70
N SER A 96 -12.16 -25.28 9.15
CA SER A 96 -12.51 -25.29 10.58
C SER A 96 -13.59 -26.32 10.80
N GLN A 97 -13.29 -27.33 11.61
CA GLN A 97 -14.18 -28.48 11.82
C GLN A 97 -14.59 -29.13 10.48
N ASN A 98 -15.87 -29.03 10.10
CA ASN A 98 -16.45 -29.55 8.85
C ASN A 98 -16.73 -28.47 7.79
N HIS A 99 -16.36 -27.22 8.04
CA HIS A 99 -16.55 -26.12 7.09
C HIS A 99 -15.25 -25.77 6.40
N ARG A 100 -15.32 -25.55 5.08
CA ARG A 100 -14.21 -25.05 4.28
C ARG A 100 -14.64 -23.75 3.63
N THR A 101 -13.85 -22.71 3.82
CA THR A 101 -14.05 -21.42 3.15
C THR A 101 -12.83 -21.11 2.28
N ALA A 102 -13.03 -20.30 1.25
CA ALA A 102 -11.97 -19.84 0.38
C ALA A 102 -12.06 -18.33 0.19
N VAL A 103 -10.96 -17.66 0.42
CA VAL A 103 -10.76 -16.25 0.09
C VAL A 103 -10.01 -16.22 -1.24
N LYS A 104 -10.64 -15.68 -2.28
CA LYS A 104 -9.92 -15.42 -3.53
C LYS A 104 -8.83 -14.41 -3.23
N PHE A 105 -7.64 -14.62 -3.77
CA PHE A 105 -6.66 -13.55 -3.81
C PHE A 105 -7.34 -12.36 -4.45
N ASP A 106 -7.22 -11.20 -3.82
CA ASP A 106 -7.57 -9.97 -4.50
C ASP A 106 -6.87 -10.06 -5.85
N LYS A 107 -7.67 -9.93 -6.92
CA LYS A 107 -7.08 -9.55 -8.19
C LYS A 107 -6.38 -8.25 -7.83
N TYR A 108 -5.04 -8.27 -7.71
CA TYR A 108 -4.28 -7.07 -7.96
C TYR A 108 -4.92 -6.53 -9.23
N VAL A 109 -5.52 -5.34 -9.12
CA VAL A 109 -6.06 -4.63 -10.27
C VAL A 109 -4.83 -4.36 -11.12
N ASN A 110 -4.50 -5.36 -11.94
CA ASN A 110 -3.37 -5.42 -12.85
C ASN A 110 -3.70 -4.65 -14.13
N GLU A 111 -4.87 -4.02 -14.19
CA GLU A 111 -5.02 -2.81 -14.94
C GLU A 111 -4.28 -1.75 -14.13
N GLN A 112 -3.09 -1.37 -14.59
CA GLN A 112 -2.53 -0.08 -14.21
C GLN A 112 -3.66 0.94 -14.43
N GLN A 113 -4.35 1.33 -13.37
CA GLN A 113 -5.37 2.36 -13.46
C GLN A 113 -4.60 3.65 -13.70
N VAL A 114 -4.39 3.92 -14.98
CA VAL A 114 -3.70 5.08 -15.50
C VAL A 114 -4.78 6.12 -15.73
N PHE A 115 -4.78 7.15 -14.91
CA PHE A 115 -5.73 8.24 -14.99
C PHE A 115 -5.07 9.43 -15.67
N ASN A 116 -5.72 10.00 -16.68
CA ASN A 116 -5.23 11.25 -17.28
C ASN A 116 -5.26 12.38 -16.25
N VAL A 117 -4.25 13.24 -16.31
CA VAL A 117 -4.12 14.44 -15.48
C VAL A 117 -4.13 15.65 -16.42
N LYS A 118 -5.14 16.51 -16.27
CA LYS A 118 -5.36 17.66 -17.16
C LYS A 118 -5.22 18.98 -16.40
N THR A 119 -4.77 20.02 -17.07
CA THR A 119 -4.74 21.37 -16.49
C THR A 119 -6.15 21.86 -16.18
N MET A 120 -6.37 22.42 -14.99
CA MET A 120 -7.70 22.89 -14.58
C MET A 120 -8.08 24.23 -15.21
N ASN A 121 -7.08 25.10 -15.39
CA ASN A 121 -7.23 26.45 -15.94
C ASN A 121 -6.22 26.69 -17.07
N GLU A 122 -6.47 27.73 -17.86
CA GLU A 122 -5.43 28.28 -18.73
C GLU A 122 -4.35 28.93 -17.85
N ILE A 123 -3.10 28.70 -18.21
CA ILE A 123 -1.95 29.20 -17.45
C ILE A 123 -0.92 29.78 -18.40
N THR A 124 -0.33 30.89 -17.96
CA THR A 124 0.82 31.49 -18.59
C THR A 124 2.01 31.41 -17.65
N ILE A 125 3.14 30.94 -18.16
CA ILE A 125 4.40 30.75 -17.46
C ILE A 125 5.44 31.69 -18.10
N PRO A 126 5.96 32.68 -17.36
CA PRO A 126 7.01 33.58 -17.86
C PRO A 126 8.27 32.83 -18.33
N PRO A 127 9.10 33.47 -19.17
CA PRO A 127 10.42 32.95 -19.52
C PRO A 127 11.24 32.54 -18.28
N LEU A 128 12.01 31.45 -18.42
CA LEU A 128 12.99 31.00 -17.41
C LEU A 128 12.43 30.95 -15.97
N SER A 129 11.18 30.52 -15.82
CA SER A 129 10.47 30.50 -14.55
C SER A 129 9.71 29.19 -14.36
N ALA A 130 9.21 28.95 -13.15
CA ALA A 130 8.34 27.82 -12.86
C ALA A 130 7.03 28.28 -12.22
N LYS A 131 5.96 27.53 -12.47
CA LYS A 131 4.64 27.79 -11.87
C LYS A 131 4.06 26.51 -11.27
N ILE A 132 3.53 26.62 -10.06
CA ILE A 132 2.69 25.57 -9.48
C ILE A 132 1.27 25.74 -10.02
N ILE A 133 0.71 24.66 -10.55
CA ILE A 133 -0.58 24.66 -11.22
C ILE A 133 -1.48 23.62 -10.58
N GLN A 134 -2.78 23.87 -10.62
CA GLN A 134 -3.78 22.88 -10.25
C GLN A 134 -4.16 22.05 -11.48
N ALA A 135 -4.22 20.73 -11.28
CA ALA A 135 -4.62 19.76 -12.28
C ALA A 135 -5.78 18.92 -11.76
N ILE A 136 -6.58 18.40 -12.68
CA ILE A 136 -7.75 17.56 -12.41
C ILE A 136 -7.55 16.17 -13.01
N THR A 137 -8.07 15.15 -12.34
CA THR A 137 -8.07 13.76 -12.78
C THR A 137 -9.37 13.07 -12.39
N ILE A 138 -9.61 11.83 -12.83
CA ILE A 138 -10.76 11.03 -12.39
C ILE A 138 -10.36 9.99 -11.32
N ALA A 139 -9.08 9.94 -10.95
CA ALA A 139 -8.55 9.01 -9.97
C ALA A 139 -9.24 9.13 -8.59
N PRO A 140 -9.32 8.05 -7.80
CA PRO A 140 -9.68 8.16 -6.39
C PRO A 140 -8.68 9.03 -5.61
N SER A 141 -9.08 9.48 -4.41
CA SER A 141 -8.18 10.16 -3.49
C SER A 141 -7.05 9.21 -3.10
N MET A 142 -5.81 9.52 -3.49
CA MET A 142 -4.66 8.65 -3.31
C MET A 142 -3.33 9.36 -3.55
N SER A 143 -2.24 8.75 -3.07
CA SER A 143 -0.90 9.04 -3.56
C SER A 143 -0.66 8.29 -4.88
N ALA A 144 -0.20 9.01 -5.90
CA ALA A 144 -0.01 8.48 -7.26
C ALA A 144 1.36 8.88 -7.83
N ILE A 145 1.93 8.02 -8.67
CA ILE A 145 3.08 8.37 -9.50
C ILE A 145 2.55 9.08 -10.75
N PHE A 146 3.03 10.29 -10.97
CA PHE A 146 2.78 11.06 -12.18
C PHE A 146 3.86 10.81 -13.22
N THR A 147 3.40 10.52 -14.44
CA THR A 147 4.20 10.37 -15.64
C THR A 147 3.81 11.44 -16.65
N PRO A 148 4.70 12.38 -16.98
CA PRO A 148 4.47 13.44 -17.96
C PRO A 148 4.04 12.90 -19.33
N SER A 149 3.13 13.60 -20.01
CA SER A 149 2.87 13.30 -21.42
C SER A 149 3.97 13.92 -22.29
N SER A 150 4.68 13.10 -23.05
CA SER A 150 5.72 13.55 -23.97
C SER A 150 5.19 14.42 -25.12
N ASN A 151 3.89 14.34 -25.42
CA ASN A 151 3.32 14.93 -26.63
C ASN A 151 2.70 16.32 -26.45
N SER A 152 2.23 16.68 -25.26
CA SER A 152 1.41 17.90 -25.08
C SER A 152 2.19 19.08 -24.48
N LEU A 153 3.07 18.79 -23.51
CA LEU A 153 3.83 19.83 -22.79
C LEU A 153 5.20 20.08 -23.42
N ASN A 154 5.89 19.02 -23.86
CA ASN A 154 7.22 19.16 -24.47
C ASN A 154 7.19 19.94 -25.78
N LYS A 155 6.08 19.89 -26.55
CA LYS A 155 5.91 20.72 -27.76
C LYS A 155 5.94 22.23 -27.48
N LYS A 156 5.72 22.63 -26.22
CA LYS A 156 5.78 24.02 -25.77
C LYS A 156 7.03 24.33 -24.95
N TYR A 157 8.02 23.43 -24.95
CA TYR A 157 9.24 23.54 -24.13
C TYR A 157 8.94 23.73 -22.64
N ILE A 158 7.80 23.23 -22.19
CA ILE A 158 7.43 23.18 -20.77
C ILE A 158 7.74 21.76 -20.31
N ILE A 159 8.61 21.65 -19.31
CA ILE A 159 8.98 20.37 -18.74
C ILE A 159 8.00 20.08 -17.61
N ALA A 160 7.33 18.93 -17.67
CA ALA A 160 6.69 18.37 -16.49
C ALA A 160 7.62 17.27 -15.94
N PRO A 161 8.08 17.35 -14.68
CA PRO A 161 8.87 16.28 -14.09
C PRO A 161 7.96 15.11 -13.68
N HIS A 162 8.54 13.91 -13.64
CA HIS A 162 7.93 12.81 -12.87
C HIS A 162 7.83 13.22 -11.40
N ALA A 163 6.70 12.91 -10.77
CA ALA A 163 6.44 13.35 -9.39
C ALA A 163 5.51 12.39 -8.67
N ILE A 164 5.43 12.54 -7.34
CA ILE A 164 4.36 11.95 -6.53
C ILE A 164 3.26 12.99 -6.40
N LEU A 165 2.04 12.63 -6.80
CA LEU A 165 0.85 13.46 -6.62
C LEU A 165 0.05 13.01 -5.41
N MET A 166 -0.42 13.99 -4.66
CA MET A 166 -1.48 13.80 -3.67
C MET A 166 -2.78 14.22 -4.33
N ILE A 167 -3.59 13.25 -4.71
CA ILE A 167 -4.91 13.48 -5.32
C ILE A 167 -5.91 13.56 -4.18
N ASP A 168 -6.60 14.68 -4.06
CA ASP A 168 -7.57 14.91 -2.99
C ASP A 168 -8.97 14.36 -3.32
N ASN A 169 -9.91 14.55 -2.38
CA ASN A 169 -11.30 14.13 -2.55
C ASN A 169 -12.03 14.88 -3.68
N ASN A 170 -11.55 16.09 -4.02
CA ASN A 170 -12.06 16.91 -5.12
C ASN A 170 -11.43 16.55 -6.46
N LYS A 171 -10.63 15.48 -6.51
CA LYS A 171 -9.96 14.99 -7.71
C LYS A 171 -8.92 15.95 -8.28
N THR A 172 -8.35 16.79 -7.41
CA THR A 172 -7.34 17.77 -7.79
C THR A 172 -5.96 17.37 -7.26
N ALA A 173 -4.92 17.82 -7.97
CA ALA A 173 -3.53 17.66 -7.60
C ALA A 173 -2.74 18.90 -8.06
N PHE A 174 -1.56 19.11 -7.47
CA PHE A 174 -0.67 20.21 -7.84
C PHE A 174 0.56 19.72 -8.60
N LEU A 175 0.94 20.45 -9.66
CA LEU A 175 2.09 20.16 -10.50
C LEU A 175 2.98 21.40 -10.61
N THR A 176 4.30 21.22 -10.58
CA THR A 176 5.26 22.29 -10.88
C THR A 176 5.69 22.18 -12.33
N LEU A 177 5.43 23.23 -13.11
CA LEU A 177 5.79 23.30 -14.52
C LEU A 177 6.85 24.40 -14.75
N PRO A 178 8.12 24.04 -14.95
CA PRO A 178 9.14 24.95 -15.47
C PRO A 178 8.99 25.25 -16.97
N ASN A 179 9.11 26.53 -17.32
CA ASN A 179 9.37 27.02 -18.65
C ASN A 179 10.87 27.35 -18.77
N THR A 180 11.61 26.55 -19.52
CA THR A 180 13.05 26.73 -19.71
C THR A 180 13.40 27.59 -20.91
N THR A 181 12.42 28.22 -21.56
CA THR A 181 12.65 29.08 -22.72
C THR A 181 12.76 30.55 -22.35
N SER A 182 13.32 31.35 -23.25
CA SER A 182 13.37 32.81 -23.16
C SER A 182 12.06 33.50 -23.55
N VAL A 183 11.02 32.74 -23.92
CA VAL A 183 9.70 33.27 -24.32
C VAL A 183 8.60 32.81 -23.37
N MET A 184 7.55 33.61 -23.27
CA MET A 184 6.38 33.30 -22.47
C MET A 184 5.63 32.12 -23.08
N GLN A 185 5.19 31.17 -22.24
CA GLN A 185 4.45 30.00 -22.69
C GLN A 185 3.06 29.95 -22.08
N THR A 186 2.06 29.63 -22.90
CA THR A 186 0.66 29.50 -22.46
C THR A 186 0.17 28.07 -22.67
N ILE A 187 -0.40 27.47 -21.63
CA ILE A 187 -1.05 26.15 -21.65
C ILE A 187 -2.54 26.35 -21.50
N ALA A 188 -3.31 25.90 -22.49
CA ALA A 188 -4.76 25.97 -22.46
C ALA A 188 -5.34 25.08 -21.35
N LYS A 189 -6.52 25.46 -20.85
CA LYS A 189 -7.33 24.62 -19.97
C LYS A 189 -7.59 23.25 -20.59
N GLY A 190 -7.56 22.19 -19.79
CA GLY A 190 -7.85 20.82 -20.22
C GLY A 190 -6.71 20.12 -20.98
N THR A 191 -5.55 20.78 -21.13
CA THR A 191 -4.37 20.17 -21.75
C THR A 191 -3.96 18.95 -20.93
N ASN A 192 -3.67 17.83 -21.59
CA ASN A 192 -3.18 16.63 -20.94
C ASN A 192 -1.74 16.85 -20.46
N ALA A 193 -1.53 16.94 -19.15
CA ALA A 193 -0.21 17.09 -18.56
C ALA A 193 0.53 15.75 -18.49
N GLY A 194 -0.19 14.65 -18.39
CA GLY A 194 0.37 13.32 -18.18
C GLY A 194 -0.63 12.37 -17.57
N THR A 195 -0.12 11.33 -16.92
CA THR A 195 -0.94 10.31 -16.28
C THR A 195 -0.55 10.10 -14.83
N ALA A 196 -1.54 9.82 -13.99
CA ALA A 196 -1.37 9.38 -12.62
C ALA A 196 -1.64 7.88 -12.55
N SER A 197 -0.74 7.14 -11.93
CA SER A 197 -0.90 5.71 -11.69
C SER A 197 -0.62 5.40 -10.23
N ARG A 198 -1.25 4.35 -9.70
CA ARG A 198 -0.95 3.90 -8.35
C ARG A 198 0.50 3.43 -8.34
N GLY A 199 1.35 4.09 -7.57
CA GLY A 199 2.71 3.61 -7.39
C GLY A 199 2.66 2.17 -6.88
N LYS A 200 3.44 1.27 -7.47
CA LYS A 200 3.79 0.07 -6.73
C LYS A 200 4.38 0.59 -5.43
N LYS A 201 3.84 0.18 -4.29
CA LYS A 201 4.66 0.17 -3.07
C LYS A 201 5.85 -0.70 -3.46
N VAL A 202 6.95 -0.06 -3.84
CA VAL A 202 8.25 -0.67 -3.70
C VAL A 202 8.28 -0.90 -2.20
N ALA A 203 8.15 -2.16 -1.79
CA ALA A 203 8.49 -2.53 -0.43
C ALA A 203 9.86 -1.89 -0.22
N ASP A 204 9.94 -0.97 0.72
CA ASP A 204 11.14 -0.23 1.01
C ASP A 204 12.17 -1.26 1.49
N SER A 205 12.91 -1.81 0.52
CA SER A 205 14.08 -2.66 0.71
C SER A 205 15.29 -1.74 0.86
N SER A 206 15.18 -0.72 1.70
CA SER A 206 16.35 -0.01 2.18
C SER A 206 17.04 -0.91 3.21
N ARG A 207 18.23 -1.38 2.81
CA ARG A 207 19.19 -2.28 3.50
C ARG A 207 19.09 -3.76 3.15
N PHE A 208 19.20 -4.08 1.86
CA PHE A 208 20.20 -5.08 1.48
C PHE A 208 21.57 -4.44 1.71
N CYS A 209 22.19 -4.76 2.85
CA CYS A 209 23.58 -4.41 3.11
C CYS A 209 24.45 -5.05 2.02
N GLN A 210 25.23 -4.21 1.34
CA GLN A 210 26.39 -4.64 0.59
C GLN A 210 27.49 -5.05 1.58
N ASN A 211 28.11 -6.17 1.24
CA ASN A 211 29.34 -6.78 1.78
C ASN A 211 29.26 -7.39 3.18
#